data_AF-A0A415I4N6-F1
#
_entry.id   AF-A0A415I4N6-F1
#
_cell.length_a   1.000
_cell.length_b   1.000
_cell.length_c   1.000
_cell.angle_alpha   90.00
_cell.angle_beta   90.00
_cell.angle_gamma   90.00
#
_symmetry.space_group_name_H-M   'P 1'
#
loop_
_entity.id
_entity.type
_entity.pdbx_description
1 polymer ?
#
loop_
_entity_poly.entity_id
_entity_poly.type
_entity_poly.pdbx_seq_one_letter_code
_entity_poly.pdbx_strand_id
1 'polypeptide(L)'
;MRLKRLFLGIMLSVGIVNIGAANYTPENVSISLKVPGNDAQHYSLTLQKQQDGVYTCQSSEQLPLVITRQVVDKDGKQRINVVITALDTVYFNYGEQIKTGYRHSDCQFYMPGFWYRQNLRSPEKAPSFHISDSWLVREDRLSTPLTAAFNSSKGKSMSVIRIDKFDKEALATHKEGEVIVSGETSIGYTGFENIGGMTVLSYGFPYKEAPKTYIRKLTLAPSVEAFQLLRKGDSITLTWELSEIDAADFSECVQRTWEYCYDTNRPQPVNTPYTVDRMKDVLSNFFVESYVNTTPTHYYSGVELKTATCASTDVAEVGFVGRTLLNAFNALEYGSQQNRPELVNSANSIFDTYLTNGFSPAGFFNEVVHYNRDFKEPNLSIRRQSEGVYAILNYLDYEKQHKRKHPEWEKRLKVILDSFLRLQNADGSFPRKFKDDFS
;
A
#
# COMPACT_ATOMS: atom_id res chain seq x y z
N MET A 1 -63.05 29.58 -11.07
CA MET A 1 -62.79 28.17 -11.47
C MET A 1 -61.44 28.12 -12.16
N ARG A 2 -60.43 27.31 -11.86
CA ARG A 2 -60.11 26.29 -10.84
C ARG A 2 -58.56 26.25 -10.84
N LEU A 3 -57.89 26.69 -9.77
CA LEU A 3 -57.22 25.83 -8.78
C LEU A 3 -56.48 24.63 -9.39
N LYS A 4 -55.13 24.63 -9.35
CA LYS A 4 -54.29 23.51 -8.84
C LYS A 4 -52.78 23.73 -9.06
N ARG A 5 -52.04 23.62 -7.95
CA ARG A 5 -50.63 23.18 -7.78
C ARG A 5 -49.54 24.25 -7.97
N LEU A 6 -48.57 24.43 -7.07
CA LEU A 6 -48.32 23.86 -5.74
C LEU A 6 -47.23 24.76 -5.10
N PHE A 7 -47.50 25.27 -3.89
CA PHE A 7 -46.45 25.80 -3.00
C PHE A 7 -45.64 24.62 -2.46
N LEU A 8 -44.30 24.68 -2.55
CA LEU A 8 -43.37 23.95 -1.68
C LEU A 8 -41.93 24.42 -1.97
N GLY A 9 -41.56 25.56 -1.39
CA GLY A 9 -40.16 25.91 -1.20
C GLY A 9 -39.65 25.24 0.08
N ILE A 10 -39.01 24.08 -0.05
CA ILE A 10 -38.32 23.45 1.07
C ILE A 10 -36.97 24.15 1.22
N MET A 11 -36.84 24.93 2.30
CA MET A 11 -35.53 25.30 2.84
C MET A 11 -34.80 24.02 3.24
N LEU A 12 -33.77 23.65 2.49
CA LEU A 12 -32.75 22.72 2.95
C LEU A 12 -31.73 23.50 3.77
N SER A 13 -32.09 23.82 5.01
CA SER A 13 -31.13 24.11 6.06
C SER A 13 -30.50 22.77 6.45
N VAL A 14 -29.38 22.41 5.81
CA VAL A 14 -28.51 21.35 6.30
C VAL A 14 -27.94 21.84 7.63
N GLY A 15 -28.54 21.37 8.72
CA GLY A 15 -27.99 21.54 10.05
C GLY A 15 -26.65 20.83 10.10
N ILE A 16 -25.56 21.61 10.13
CA ILE A 16 -24.27 21.12 10.60
C ILE A 16 -24.49 20.84 12.09
N VAL A 17 -24.80 19.57 12.40
CA VAL A 17 -24.70 19.10 13.77
C VAL A 17 -23.20 19.09 14.05
N ASN A 18 -22.71 20.13 14.73
CA ASN A 18 -21.43 20.07 15.41
C ASN A 18 -21.54 18.94 16.43
N ILE A 19 -21.13 17.75 16.02
CA ILE A 19 -20.80 16.67 16.95
C ILE A 19 -19.63 17.23 17.75
N GLY A 20 -19.91 17.62 19.00
CA GLY A 20 -18.86 18.03 19.92
C GLY A 20 -17.81 16.92 19.96
N ALA A 21 -16.53 17.30 19.82
CA ALA A 21 -15.44 16.36 19.90
C ALA A 21 -15.57 15.58 21.22
N ALA A 22 -15.69 14.26 21.13
CA ALA A 22 -15.54 13.42 22.31
C ALA A 22 -14.11 13.62 22.82
N ASN A 23 -13.98 14.02 24.09
CA ASN A 23 -12.67 14.13 24.73
C ASN A 23 -12.10 12.73 24.96
N TYR A 24 -11.17 12.30 24.11
CA TYR A 24 -10.49 11.02 24.21
C TYR A 24 -9.34 11.14 25.20
N THR A 25 -9.59 10.72 26.43
CA THR A 25 -8.54 10.56 27.43
C THR A 25 -7.82 9.23 27.18
N PRO A 26 -6.48 9.20 27.11
CA PRO A 26 -5.75 7.95 26.95
C PRO A 26 -5.98 7.05 28.18
N GLU A 27 -6.12 5.75 27.93
CA GLU A 27 -6.29 4.72 28.98
C GLU A 27 -4.94 4.43 29.65
N ASN A 28 -3.87 4.45 28.86
CA ASN A 28 -2.51 4.24 29.33
C ASN A 28 -1.55 5.18 28.62
N VAL A 29 -0.66 5.79 29.38
CA VAL A 29 0.46 6.59 28.90
C VAL A 29 1.70 6.02 29.55
N SER A 30 2.76 5.74 28.78
CA SER A 30 3.95 5.08 29.30
C SER A 30 5.24 5.68 28.75
N ILE A 31 6.30 5.50 29.53
CA ILE A 31 7.67 5.78 29.12
C ILE A 31 8.56 4.59 29.52
N SER A 32 9.34 4.09 28.58
CA SER A 32 10.39 3.09 28.79
C SER A 32 11.74 3.79 28.78
N LEU A 33 12.61 3.51 29.75
CA LEU A 33 13.97 4.04 29.82
C LEU A 33 14.99 2.91 29.68
N LYS A 34 16.02 3.14 28.86
CA LYS A 34 17.05 2.14 28.57
C LYS A 34 18.42 2.60 29.01
N VAL A 35 19.14 1.73 29.72
CA VAL A 35 20.57 1.86 29.97
C VAL A 35 21.30 0.85 29.07
N PRO A 36 22.31 1.25 28.26
CA PRO A 36 23.07 0.32 27.46
C PRO A 36 23.59 -0.86 28.31
N GLY A 37 23.36 -2.09 27.85
CA GLY A 37 23.73 -3.31 28.56
C GLY A 37 22.73 -3.86 29.60
N ASN A 38 21.64 -3.15 29.93
CA ASN A 38 20.61 -3.62 30.87
C ASN A 38 19.21 -3.60 30.22
N ASP A 39 18.26 -4.41 30.68
CA ASP A 39 16.88 -4.37 30.18
C ASP A 39 16.23 -2.99 30.39
N ALA A 40 15.26 -2.64 29.55
CA ALA A 40 14.52 -1.39 29.70
C ALA A 40 13.62 -1.42 30.96
N GLN A 41 13.49 -0.27 31.60
CA GLN A 41 12.56 -0.07 32.71
C GLN A 41 11.31 0.64 32.19
N HIS A 42 10.14 0.09 32.48
CA HIS A 42 8.86 0.58 31.99
C HIS A 42 8.08 1.31 33.10
N TYR A 43 7.65 2.53 32.82
CA TYR A 43 6.94 3.38 33.76
C TYR A 43 5.56 3.74 33.20
N SER A 44 4.51 3.50 34.00
CA SER A 44 3.17 4.02 33.71
C SER A 44 3.07 5.46 34.17
N LEU A 45 2.42 6.30 33.38
CA LEU A 45 2.31 7.74 33.62
C LEU A 45 0.85 8.12 33.92
N THR A 46 0.67 8.81 35.03
CA THR A 46 -0.61 9.43 35.41
C THR A 46 -0.66 10.85 34.89
N LEU A 47 -1.76 11.22 34.23
CA LEU A 47 -2.01 12.57 33.76
C LEU A 47 -2.52 13.45 34.90
N GLN A 48 -1.72 14.42 35.33
CA GLN A 48 -2.15 15.46 36.26
C GLN A 48 -2.52 16.73 35.51
N LYS A 49 -3.79 17.10 35.59
CA LYS A 49 -4.30 18.31 34.93
C LYS A 49 -3.69 19.56 35.60
N GLN A 50 -3.03 20.38 34.80
CA GLN A 50 -2.51 21.69 35.22
C GLN A 50 -3.52 22.78 34.87
N GLN A 51 -4.02 22.76 33.63
CA GLN A 51 -5.02 23.68 33.09
C GLN A 51 -5.89 22.92 32.08
N ASP A 52 -6.92 23.56 31.53
CA ASP A 52 -7.75 22.93 30.51
C ASP A 52 -6.92 22.50 29.30
N GLY A 53 -7.01 21.20 28.98
CA GLY A 53 -6.25 20.56 27.90
C GLY A 53 -4.76 20.33 28.20
N VAL A 54 -4.19 20.84 29.30
CA VAL A 54 -2.74 20.71 29.60
C VAL A 54 -2.50 19.83 30.82
N TYR A 55 -1.66 18.82 30.65
CA TYR A 55 -1.35 17.80 31.64
C TYR A 55 0.16 17.65 31.83
N THR A 56 0.59 17.46 33.07
CA THR A 56 1.91 16.91 33.39
C THR A 56 1.79 15.41 33.56
N CYS A 57 2.68 14.64 32.94
CA CYS A 57 2.68 13.19 33.06
C CYS A 57 3.66 12.77 34.16
N GLN A 58 3.17 12.14 35.22
CA GLN A 58 3.98 11.74 36.38
C GLN A 58 4.00 10.23 36.55
N SER A 59 5.16 9.68 36.92
CA SER A 59 5.31 8.30 37.38
C SER A 59 5.27 8.26 38.92
N SER A 60 5.02 7.08 39.48
CA SER A 60 5.22 6.83 40.93
C SER A 60 6.67 6.98 41.36
N GLU A 61 7.61 6.82 40.42
CA GLU A 61 9.04 6.95 40.64
C GLU A 61 9.56 8.24 40.01
N GLN A 62 10.66 8.78 40.56
CA GLN A 62 11.28 9.97 40.03
C GLN A 62 11.93 9.67 38.68
N LEU A 63 11.46 10.35 37.63
CA LEU A 63 12.01 10.20 36.29
C LEU A 63 13.10 11.24 36.00
N PRO A 64 14.13 10.88 35.21
CA PRO A 64 15.11 11.81 34.63
C PRO A 64 14.52 12.65 33.46
N LEU A 65 13.20 12.80 33.40
CA LEU A 65 12.45 13.45 32.33
C LEU A 65 11.31 14.28 32.91
N VAL A 66 10.97 15.37 32.24
CA VAL A 66 9.70 16.09 32.40
C VAL A 66 8.88 15.89 31.14
N ILE A 67 7.64 15.43 31.30
CA ILE A 67 6.74 15.15 30.18
C ILE A 67 5.47 15.99 30.36
N THR A 68 5.16 16.80 29.34
CA THR A 68 3.92 17.57 29.28
C THR A 68 3.11 17.14 28.07
N ARG A 69 1.79 17.08 28.24
CA ARG A 69 0.83 16.67 27.22
C ARG A 69 -0.23 17.74 27.08
N GLN A 70 -0.43 18.26 25.88
CA GLN A 70 -1.46 19.23 25.57
C GLN A 70 -2.44 18.67 24.54
N VAL A 71 -3.74 18.79 24.83
CA VAL A 71 -4.84 18.43 23.94
C VAL A 71 -5.56 19.70 23.52
N VAL A 72 -5.72 19.88 22.21
CA VAL A 72 -6.43 21.02 21.62
C VAL A 72 -7.46 20.50 20.63
N ASP A 73 -8.71 20.92 20.78
CA ASP A 73 -9.73 20.65 19.77
C ASP A 73 -9.51 21.56 18.55
N LYS A 74 -9.44 20.96 17.38
CA LYS A 74 -9.23 21.64 16.11
C LYS A 74 -10.03 20.98 15.00
N ASP A 75 -10.96 21.72 14.40
CA ASP A 75 -11.76 21.26 13.26
C ASP A 75 -12.50 19.91 13.52
N GLY A 76 -13.02 19.73 14.75
CA GLY A 76 -13.70 18.50 15.17
C GLY A 76 -12.78 17.32 15.48
N LYS A 77 -11.46 17.57 15.56
CA LYS A 77 -10.41 16.59 15.86
C LYS A 77 -9.66 16.98 17.12
N GLN A 78 -8.97 16.03 17.74
CA GLN A 78 -8.13 16.31 18.90
C GLN A 78 -6.67 16.27 18.52
N ARG A 79 -5.99 17.42 18.62
CA ARG A 79 -4.55 17.51 18.44
C ARG A 79 -3.84 17.31 19.76
N ILE A 80 -2.96 16.32 19.82
CA ILE A 80 -2.16 15.98 20.99
C ILE A 80 -0.73 16.41 20.71
N ASN A 81 -0.19 17.30 21.55
CA ASN A 81 1.22 17.68 21.55
C ASN A 81 1.86 17.16 22.84
N VAL A 82 2.91 16.35 22.72
CA VAL A 82 3.68 15.86 23.85
C VAL A 82 5.08 16.47 23.78
N VAL A 83 5.51 17.12 24.85
CA VAL A 83 6.89 17.61 25.00
C VAL A 83 7.59 16.79 26.07
N ILE A 84 8.70 16.16 25.69
CA ILE A 84 9.57 15.39 26.58
C ILE A 84 10.88 16.15 26.71
N THR A 85 11.22 16.59 27.93
CA THR A 85 12.45 17.30 28.25
C THR A 85 13.32 16.44 29.17
N ALA A 86 14.58 16.26 28.80
CA ALA A 86 15.53 15.48 29.58
C ALA A 86 16.14 16.28 30.73
N LEU A 87 15.98 15.80 31.96
CA LEU A 87 16.70 16.30 33.14
C LEU A 87 18.09 15.65 33.27
N ASP A 88 18.25 14.45 32.72
CA ASP A 88 19.52 13.77 32.52
C ASP A 88 19.57 13.08 31.15
N THR A 89 20.75 12.67 30.71
CA THR A 89 20.94 11.96 29.44
C THR A 89 20.34 10.56 29.51
N VAL A 90 19.37 10.27 28.63
CA VAL A 90 18.61 9.02 28.67
C VAL A 90 18.32 8.47 27.28
N TYR A 91 18.11 7.16 27.20
CA TYR A 91 17.48 6.53 26.05
C TYR A 91 16.02 6.25 26.40
N PHE A 92 15.08 6.68 25.56
CA PHE A 92 13.65 6.60 25.88
C PHE A 92 12.81 5.99 24.76
N ASN A 93 11.66 5.42 25.14
CA ASN A 93 10.51 5.11 24.29
C ASN A 93 9.23 5.60 24.98
N TYR A 94 8.37 6.31 24.27
CA TYR A 94 7.12 6.87 24.75
C TYR A 94 5.93 6.23 24.02
N GLY A 95 4.82 5.97 24.74
CA GLY A 95 3.60 5.42 24.16
C GLY A 95 2.31 5.92 24.79
N GLU A 96 1.25 6.02 23.99
CA GLU A 96 -0.12 6.24 24.43
C GLU A 96 -1.05 5.13 23.87
N GLN A 97 -2.04 4.75 24.66
CA GLN A 97 -3.12 3.84 24.29
C GLN A 97 -4.47 4.53 24.47
N ILE A 98 -5.29 4.53 23.42
CA ILE A 98 -6.63 5.12 23.42
C ILE A 98 -7.68 4.06 23.19
N LYS A 99 -8.57 3.92 24.18
CA LYS A 99 -9.73 3.06 24.07
C LYS A 99 -10.78 3.69 23.18
N THR A 100 -11.12 3.02 22.10
CA THR A 100 -12.13 3.51 21.13
C THR A 100 -13.57 3.41 21.66
N GLY A 101 -13.80 2.59 22.69
CA GLY A 101 -15.16 2.22 23.12
C GLY A 101 -15.86 1.24 22.16
N TYR A 102 -15.11 0.65 21.22
CA TYR A 102 -15.60 -0.38 20.30
C TYR A 102 -15.23 -1.78 20.79
N ARG A 103 -16.15 -2.74 20.64
CA ARG A 103 -15.81 -4.15 20.81
C ARG A 103 -14.89 -4.58 19.67
N HIS A 104 -13.82 -5.28 20.01
CA HIS A 104 -12.80 -5.67 19.03
C HIS A 104 -13.37 -6.57 17.92
N SER A 105 -14.33 -7.45 18.26
CA SER A 105 -15.03 -8.32 17.31
C SER A 105 -15.82 -7.58 16.23
N ASP A 106 -16.24 -6.34 16.50
CA ASP A 106 -17.12 -5.56 15.62
C ASP A 106 -16.30 -4.63 14.68
N CYS A 107 -14.98 -4.65 14.84
CA CYS A 107 -14.05 -3.74 14.19
C CYS A 107 -13.36 -4.34 12.96
N GLN A 108 -13.07 -3.47 11.99
CA GLN A 108 -12.18 -3.71 10.87
C GLN A 108 -11.10 -2.64 10.88
N PHE A 109 -9.86 -3.03 10.59
CA PHE A 109 -8.71 -2.15 10.79
C PHE A 109 -8.11 -1.70 9.47
N TYR A 110 -7.55 -0.50 9.48
CA TYR A 110 -6.88 0.07 8.33
C TYR A 110 -5.57 0.73 8.75
N MET A 111 -4.46 0.27 8.16
CA MET A 111 -3.14 0.90 8.24
C MET A 111 -2.65 1.10 6.80
N PRO A 112 -2.54 2.35 6.31
CA PRO A 112 -2.38 2.63 4.88
C PRO A 112 -1.21 1.92 4.20
N GLY A 113 -1.51 1.17 3.13
CA GLY A 113 -0.53 0.40 2.36
C GLY A 113 -0.15 -0.95 2.98
N PHE A 114 -0.52 -1.23 4.23
CA PHE A 114 -0.05 -2.40 4.97
C PHE A 114 -1.16 -3.34 5.48
N TRP A 115 -2.28 -2.79 5.95
CA TRP A 115 -3.33 -3.56 6.61
C TRP A 115 -4.73 -3.18 6.15
N TYR A 116 -5.54 -4.18 5.78
CA TYR A 116 -6.94 -4.02 5.39
C TYR A 116 -7.83 -5.07 6.08
N ARG A 117 -8.81 -4.60 6.86
CA ARG A 117 -9.73 -5.40 7.68
C ARG A 117 -8.99 -6.27 8.70
N GLN A 118 -8.83 -7.55 8.40
CA GLN A 118 -8.14 -8.56 9.22
C GLN A 118 -6.89 -9.13 8.52
N ASN A 119 -6.63 -8.64 7.30
CA ASN A 119 -5.55 -9.08 6.41
C ASN A 119 -5.52 -10.59 6.09
N LEU A 120 -6.66 -11.29 6.17
CA LEU A 120 -6.77 -12.75 5.97
C LEU A 120 -6.57 -13.22 4.51
N ARG A 121 -6.43 -12.31 3.56
CA ARG A 121 -6.05 -12.65 2.17
C ARG A 121 -4.54 -12.73 1.97
N SER A 122 -3.77 -12.31 2.96
CA SER A 122 -2.32 -12.43 2.94
C SER A 122 -1.86 -13.86 3.24
N PRO A 123 -0.68 -14.28 2.77
CA PRO A 123 -0.12 -15.58 3.14
C PRO A 123 -0.01 -15.76 4.66
N GLU A 124 -0.05 -17.00 5.15
CA GLU A 124 -0.04 -17.33 6.58
C GLU A 124 1.11 -16.68 7.37
N LYS A 125 2.29 -16.53 6.74
CA LYS A 125 3.47 -15.91 7.36
C LYS A 125 3.52 -14.38 7.26
N ALA A 126 2.46 -13.75 6.76
CA ALA A 126 2.32 -12.31 6.73
C ALA A 126 1.65 -11.79 8.02
N PRO A 127 1.89 -10.52 8.40
CA PRO A 127 1.11 -9.85 9.44
C PRO A 127 -0.39 -9.95 9.15
N SER A 128 -1.13 -10.67 9.99
CA SER A 128 -2.56 -10.94 9.79
C SER A 128 -3.20 -11.47 11.08
N PHE A 129 -4.54 -11.56 11.09
CA PHE A 129 -5.31 -12.18 12.17
C PHE A 129 -5.06 -13.69 12.31
N HIS A 130 -4.39 -14.34 11.35
CA HIS A 130 -3.92 -15.71 11.56
C HIS A 130 -2.85 -15.81 12.65
N ILE A 131 -2.08 -14.73 12.87
CA ILE A 131 -0.97 -14.69 13.82
C ILE A 131 -1.36 -13.95 15.11
N SER A 132 -2.05 -12.82 14.98
CA SER A 132 -2.48 -12.00 16.11
C SER A 132 -3.60 -11.05 15.70
N ASP A 133 -4.52 -10.77 16.61
CA ASP A 133 -5.57 -9.75 16.48
C ASP A 133 -5.12 -8.38 17.02
N SER A 134 -3.86 -8.25 17.41
CA SER A 134 -3.23 -7.03 17.89
C SER A 134 -1.93 -6.80 17.12
N TRP A 135 -1.73 -5.60 16.58
CA TRP A 135 -0.56 -5.25 15.78
C TRP A 135 -0.15 -3.79 15.98
N LEU A 136 1.11 -3.61 16.35
CA LEU A 136 1.84 -2.34 16.30
C LEU A 136 2.88 -2.43 15.19
N VAL A 137 3.00 -1.36 14.41
CA VAL A 137 3.96 -1.30 13.30
C VAL A 137 4.70 0.02 13.30
N ARG A 138 5.95 -0.03 12.86
CA ARG A 138 6.75 1.15 12.58
C ARG A 138 6.13 1.95 11.42
N GLU A 139 6.10 3.27 11.57
CA GLU A 139 5.36 4.19 10.69
C GLU A 139 5.82 4.16 9.23
N ASP A 140 7.08 3.89 8.95
CA ASP A 140 7.67 3.81 7.61
C ASP A 140 7.34 2.50 6.85
N ARG A 141 6.57 1.59 7.46
CA ARG A 141 5.87 0.52 6.70
C ARG A 141 4.58 1.01 6.06
N LEU A 142 4.07 2.13 6.53
CA LEU A 142 2.81 2.68 6.13
C LEU A 142 3.06 3.77 5.08
N SER A 143 2.12 3.93 4.16
CA SER A 143 2.15 5.07 3.23
C SER A 143 1.89 6.41 3.94
N THR A 144 1.37 6.37 5.17
CA THR A 144 1.17 7.51 6.07
C THR A 144 1.09 6.98 7.52
N PRO A 145 1.58 7.70 8.54
CA PRO A 145 1.70 7.22 9.92
C PRO A 145 0.34 7.23 10.64
N LEU A 146 -0.62 6.44 10.15
CA LEU A 146 -1.99 6.38 10.65
C LEU A 146 -2.48 4.95 10.87
N THR A 147 -3.25 4.78 11.95
CA THR A 147 -4.11 3.61 12.15
C THR A 147 -5.56 4.05 12.31
N ALA A 148 -6.49 3.33 11.69
CA ALA A 148 -7.93 3.49 11.86
C ALA A 148 -8.60 2.18 12.28
N ALA A 149 -9.61 2.30 13.14
CA ALA A 149 -10.51 1.24 13.56
C ALA A 149 -11.95 1.60 13.19
N PHE A 150 -12.52 0.86 12.24
CA PHE A 150 -13.89 1.02 11.79
C PHE A 150 -14.80 0.03 12.52
N ASN A 151 -15.76 0.53 13.28
CA ASN A 151 -16.82 -0.25 13.90
C ASN A 151 -18.01 -0.39 12.95
N SER A 152 -18.14 -1.57 12.36
CA SER A 152 -19.22 -1.89 11.41
C SER A 152 -20.62 -1.83 12.02
N SER A 153 -20.76 -2.16 13.31
CA SER A 153 -22.06 -2.13 14.01
C SER A 153 -22.57 -0.72 14.30
N LYS A 154 -21.65 0.25 14.42
CA LYS A 154 -21.96 1.66 14.73
C LYS A 154 -21.88 2.57 13.52
N GLY A 155 -21.27 2.13 12.42
CA GLY A 155 -21.00 3.00 11.26
C GLY A 155 -20.02 4.13 11.60
N LYS A 156 -19.03 3.86 12.45
CA LYS A 156 -18.07 4.87 12.94
C LYS A 156 -16.63 4.38 12.78
N SER A 157 -15.72 5.29 12.49
CA SER A 157 -14.29 5.04 12.42
C SER A 157 -13.54 6.01 13.32
N MET A 158 -12.65 5.49 14.16
CA MET A 158 -11.69 6.28 14.92
C MET A 158 -10.30 6.07 14.35
N SER A 159 -9.52 7.14 14.22
CA SER A 159 -8.14 7.08 13.74
C SER A 159 -7.20 7.97 14.52
N VAL A 160 -5.93 7.58 14.54
CA VAL A 160 -4.80 8.39 15.01
C VAL A 160 -3.79 8.54 13.89
N ILE A 161 -3.32 9.76 13.64
CA ILE A 161 -2.21 10.06 12.71
C ILE A 161 -1.13 10.87 13.41
N ARG A 162 0.13 10.57 13.13
CA ARG A 162 1.26 11.43 13.51
C ARG A 162 1.46 12.52 12.46
N ILE A 163 1.56 13.79 12.88
CA ILE A 163 1.63 14.96 11.99
C ILE A 163 2.89 15.80 12.20
N ASP A 164 3.96 15.13 12.60
CA ASP A 164 5.27 15.75 12.81
C ASP A 164 6.02 16.00 11.51
N LYS A 165 7.20 16.63 11.63
CA LYS A 165 8.18 16.69 10.56
C LYS A 165 8.96 15.37 10.50
N PHE A 166 8.93 14.71 9.34
CA PHE A 166 9.62 13.44 9.10
C PHE A 166 10.93 13.65 8.32
N ASP A 167 11.96 14.21 8.95
CA ASP A 167 13.22 14.59 8.30
C ASP A 167 14.48 13.97 8.92
N LYS A 168 14.32 12.99 9.82
CA LYS A 168 15.42 12.30 10.51
C LYS A 168 15.33 10.79 10.32
N GLU A 169 16.45 10.17 10.00
CA GLU A 169 16.58 8.72 9.89
C GLU A 169 17.80 8.26 10.70
N ALA A 170 17.60 7.21 11.51
CA ALA A 170 18.66 6.54 12.24
C ALA A 170 18.61 5.04 11.96
N LEU A 171 19.78 4.43 11.85
CA LEU A 171 19.92 2.99 11.65
C LEU A 171 19.84 2.26 12.99
N ALA A 172 19.41 1.00 12.94
CA ALA A 172 19.52 0.05 14.05
C ALA A 172 20.25 -1.20 13.57
N THR A 173 21.16 -1.72 14.39
CA THR A 173 21.95 -2.92 14.08
C THR A 173 21.14 -4.21 14.23
N HIS A 174 20.20 -4.22 15.17
CA HIS A 174 19.34 -5.36 15.48
C HIS A 174 17.93 -5.14 14.92
N LYS A 175 17.21 -6.24 14.70
CA LYS A 175 15.87 -6.24 14.08
C LYS A 175 14.78 -6.78 15.00
N GLU A 176 15.10 -7.13 16.23
CA GLU A 176 14.21 -7.70 17.25
C GLU A 176 14.76 -7.35 18.64
N GLY A 177 13.90 -7.43 19.66
CA GLY A 177 14.23 -7.06 21.03
C GLY A 177 14.31 -5.55 21.25
N GLU A 178 15.04 -5.15 22.29
CA GLU A 178 15.29 -3.75 22.61
C GLU A 178 16.47 -3.22 21.77
N VAL A 179 16.25 -2.15 21.01
CA VAL A 179 17.26 -1.61 20.10
C VAL A 179 17.50 -0.13 20.36
N ILE A 180 18.77 0.27 20.47
CA ILE A 180 19.14 1.69 20.52
C ILE A 180 19.42 2.15 19.09
N VAL A 181 18.73 3.20 18.64
CA VAL A 181 18.98 3.77 17.32
C VAL A 181 20.28 4.57 17.30
N SER A 182 20.96 4.60 16.16
CA SER A 182 22.30 5.22 16.02
C SER A 182 22.33 6.75 16.15
N GLY A 183 21.17 7.41 16.19
CA GLY A 183 21.04 8.86 16.18
C GLY A 183 19.58 9.31 16.31
N GLU A 184 19.29 10.54 15.91
CA GLU A 184 17.93 11.08 15.85
C GLU A 184 17.10 10.34 14.79
N THR A 185 15.88 9.95 15.13
CA THR A 185 14.92 9.36 14.21
C THR A 185 13.63 10.17 14.19
N SER A 186 12.90 10.10 13.08
CA SER A 186 11.53 10.60 12.98
C SER A 186 10.50 9.47 12.84
N ILE A 187 10.93 8.23 13.05
CA ILE A 187 10.09 7.04 12.90
C ILE A 187 9.48 6.66 14.25
N GLY A 188 8.18 6.87 14.39
CA GLY A 188 7.37 6.37 15.51
C GLY A 188 6.71 5.04 15.18
N TYR A 189 5.66 4.72 15.93
CA TYR A 189 4.78 3.58 15.66
C TYR A 189 3.32 3.93 15.87
N THR A 190 2.47 3.14 15.21
CA THR A 190 1.02 3.16 15.39
C THR A 190 0.48 1.75 15.20
N GLY A 191 -0.73 1.50 15.71
CA GLY A 191 -1.38 0.20 15.55
C GLY A 191 -2.67 0.10 16.32
N PHE A 192 -3.18 -1.12 16.39
CA PHE A 192 -4.39 -1.47 17.10
C PHE A 192 -4.16 -2.69 17.99
N GLU A 193 -4.87 -2.76 19.11
CA GLU A 193 -4.77 -3.85 20.07
C GLU A 193 -6.15 -4.33 20.52
N ASN A 194 -6.25 -5.60 20.90
CA ASN A 194 -7.39 -6.19 21.59
C ASN A 194 -7.09 -6.24 23.09
N ILE A 195 -7.55 -5.24 23.84
CA ILE A 195 -7.35 -5.18 25.29
C ILE A 195 -8.68 -5.46 25.98
N GLY A 196 -8.80 -6.64 26.57
CA GLY A 196 -10.02 -7.05 27.28
C GLY A 196 -11.27 -7.11 26.39
N GLY A 197 -11.12 -7.47 25.11
CA GLY A 197 -12.22 -7.51 24.14
C GLY A 197 -12.56 -6.16 23.51
N MET A 198 -11.81 -5.10 23.85
CA MET A 198 -12.01 -3.75 23.35
C MET A 198 -10.92 -3.36 22.37
N THR A 199 -11.28 -2.63 21.32
CA THR A 199 -10.31 -2.04 20.41
C THR A 199 -9.63 -0.84 21.06
N VAL A 200 -8.30 -0.89 21.07
CA VAL A 200 -7.41 0.19 21.48
C VAL A 200 -6.57 0.63 20.30
N LEU A 201 -6.44 1.94 20.08
CA LEU A 201 -5.45 2.51 19.16
C LEU A 201 -4.21 2.87 19.96
N SER A 202 -3.06 2.39 19.52
CA SER A 202 -1.80 2.53 20.25
C SER A 202 -0.76 3.18 19.37
N TYR A 203 -0.04 4.17 19.88
CA TYR A 203 0.90 4.97 19.12
C TYR A 203 2.00 5.53 20.01
N GLY A 204 3.14 5.86 19.43
CA GLY A 204 4.27 6.34 20.22
C GLY A 204 5.54 6.57 19.42
N PHE A 205 6.64 6.80 20.14
CA PHE A 205 7.93 7.17 19.59
C PHE A 205 9.11 6.82 20.51
N PRO A 206 10.25 6.31 20.00
CA PRO A 206 10.47 5.91 18.61
C PRO A 206 9.79 4.56 18.32
N TYR A 207 9.98 4.03 17.11
CA TYR A 207 9.20 2.88 16.63
C TYR A 207 9.22 1.64 17.53
N LYS A 208 8.12 0.88 17.45
CA LYS A 208 7.87 -0.41 18.08
C LYS A 208 7.09 -1.28 17.10
N GLU A 209 7.40 -2.56 17.03
CA GLU A 209 6.58 -3.54 16.33
C GLU A 209 6.25 -4.70 17.25
N ALA A 210 4.97 -5.03 17.35
CA ALA A 210 4.46 -6.07 18.23
C ALA A 210 3.21 -6.72 17.61
N PRO A 211 2.97 -8.02 17.87
CA PRO A 211 3.79 -8.95 18.65
C PRO A 211 5.01 -9.47 17.87
N LYS A 212 5.12 -9.12 16.59
CA LYS A 212 6.20 -9.53 15.68
C LYS A 212 6.66 -8.33 14.85
N THR A 213 7.91 -8.36 14.39
CA THR A 213 8.43 -7.45 13.36
C THR A 213 8.48 -8.16 12.01
N TYR A 214 8.13 -7.42 10.95
CA TYR A 214 8.16 -7.94 9.58
C TYR A 214 9.50 -7.66 8.88
N ILE A 215 10.33 -8.67 8.61
CA ILE A 215 11.66 -8.41 8.03
C ILE A 215 11.58 -8.22 6.52
N ARG A 216 11.30 -9.30 5.77
CA ARG A 216 11.09 -9.34 4.30
C ARG A 216 10.59 -10.72 3.90
N LYS A 217 10.06 -10.86 2.68
CA LYS A 217 9.70 -12.16 2.08
C LYS A 217 8.89 -13.06 3.03
N LEU A 218 7.88 -12.48 3.69
CA LEU A 218 7.00 -13.22 4.63
C LEU A 218 7.76 -13.82 5.82
N THR A 219 8.83 -13.15 6.29
CA THR A 219 9.55 -13.52 7.51
C THR A 219 9.14 -12.61 8.67
N LEU A 220 8.58 -13.20 9.72
CA LEU A 220 8.27 -12.55 10.98
C LEU A 220 9.32 -12.93 12.03
N ALA A 221 9.87 -11.94 12.73
CA ALA A 221 10.75 -12.13 13.87
C ALA A 221 10.03 -11.66 15.16
N PRO A 222 10.57 -11.94 16.37
CA PRO A 222 10.05 -11.38 17.62
C PRO A 222 9.86 -9.85 17.57
N SER A 223 9.09 -9.32 18.51
CA SER A 223 8.83 -7.87 18.61
C SER A 223 10.12 -7.06 18.70
N VAL A 224 10.05 -5.79 18.31
CA VAL A 224 11.14 -4.81 18.46
C VAL A 224 10.63 -3.56 19.17
N GLU A 225 11.43 -3.01 20.08
CA GLU A 225 11.18 -1.72 20.74
C GLU A 225 12.44 -0.86 20.63
N ALA A 226 12.32 0.28 19.94
CA ALA A 226 13.45 1.17 19.71
C ALA A 226 13.59 2.21 20.84
N PHE A 227 14.81 2.68 21.07
CA PHE A 227 15.12 3.72 22.04
C PHE A 227 16.03 4.77 21.43
N GLN A 228 15.65 6.05 21.58
CA GLN A 228 16.42 7.19 21.10
C GLN A 228 17.10 7.91 22.27
N LEU A 229 18.33 8.36 22.06
CA LEU A 229 19.04 9.24 22.99
C LEU A 229 18.38 10.63 23.04
N LEU A 230 18.09 11.11 24.25
CA LEU A 230 17.80 12.51 24.54
C LEU A 230 18.85 13.00 25.55
N ARG A 231 19.64 14.02 25.20
CA ARG A 231 20.69 14.51 26.11
C ARG A 231 20.08 15.42 27.16
N LYS A 232 20.76 15.53 28.30
CA LYS A 232 20.39 16.46 29.36
C LYS A 232 20.17 17.89 28.81
N GLY A 233 18.99 18.45 29.09
CA GLY A 233 18.57 19.78 28.63
C GLY A 233 17.87 19.79 27.27
N ASP A 234 18.00 18.72 26.47
CA ASP A 234 17.32 18.62 25.18
C ASP A 234 15.83 18.34 25.39
N SER A 235 15.03 18.73 24.39
CA SER A 235 13.60 18.44 24.35
C SER A 235 13.17 17.96 22.97
N ILE A 236 12.16 17.11 22.92
CA ILE A 236 11.47 16.70 21.70
C ILE A 236 9.98 17.02 21.83
N THR A 237 9.38 17.47 20.74
CA THR A 237 7.93 17.66 20.61
C THR A 237 7.38 16.64 19.64
N LEU A 238 6.31 15.96 20.03
CA LEU A 238 5.64 14.92 19.27
C LEU A 238 4.17 15.27 19.08
N THR A 239 3.67 15.21 17.84
CA THR A 239 2.31 15.65 17.51
C THR A 239 1.48 14.55 16.85
N TRP A 240 0.32 14.28 17.42
CA TRP A 240 -0.70 13.40 16.85
C TRP A 240 -2.04 14.12 16.69
N GLU A 241 -2.88 13.61 15.80
CA GLU A 241 -4.26 14.05 15.63
C GLU A 241 -5.19 12.84 15.68
N LEU A 242 -6.21 12.92 16.52
CA LEU A 242 -7.28 11.94 16.64
C LEU A 242 -8.53 12.46 15.98
N SER A 243 -9.21 11.57 15.25
CA SER A 243 -10.49 11.87 14.65
C SER A 243 -11.43 10.69 14.79
N GLU A 244 -12.71 10.98 15.02
CA GLU A 244 -13.80 10.01 14.83
C GLU A 244 -14.72 10.55 13.73
N ILE A 245 -15.07 9.68 12.78
CA ILE A 245 -15.96 10.02 11.66
C ILE A 245 -17.04 8.96 11.52
N ASP A 246 -18.18 9.35 10.97
CA ASP A 246 -19.17 8.39 10.48
C ASP A 246 -18.72 7.82 9.12
N ALA A 247 -18.95 6.52 8.89
CA ALA A 247 -18.71 5.86 7.62
C ALA A 247 -19.73 4.73 7.44
N ALA A 248 -20.38 4.65 6.28
CA ALA A 248 -21.42 3.68 6.01
C ALA A 248 -20.86 2.25 5.94
N ASP A 249 -19.65 2.10 5.41
CA ASP A 249 -18.94 0.83 5.35
C ASP A 249 -17.42 1.01 5.42
N PHE A 250 -16.70 -0.11 5.38
CA PHE A 250 -15.24 -0.10 5.43
C PHE A 250 -14.60 0.51 4.18
N SER A 251 -15.25 0.43 3.02
CA SER A 251 -14.72 1.04 1.79
C SER A 251 -14.76 2.56 1.90
N GLU A 252 -15.86 3.12 2.42
CA GLU A 252 -15.96 4.55 2.73
C GLU A 252 -14.96 4.96 3.81
N CYS A 253 -14.77 4.15 4.87
CA CYS A 253 -13.72 4.40 5.85
C CYS A 253 -12.33 4.52 5.17
N VAL A 254 -11.96 3.57 4.31
CA VAL A 254 -10.67 3.61 3.59
C VAL A 254 -10.56 4.85 2.71
N GLN A 255 -11.62 5.19 1.96
CA GLN A 255 -11.65 6.38 1.12
C GLN A 255 -11.44 7.66 1.95
N ARG A 256 -12.28 7.89 2.96
CA ARG A 256 -12.25 9.11 3.77
C ARG A 256 -10.94 9.25 4.56
N THR A 257 -10.39 8.13 5.04
CA THR A 257 -9.07 8.13 5.68
C THR A 257 -7.98 8.51 4.68
N TRP A 258 -7.99 7.98 3.45
CA TRP A 258 -7.02 8.36 2.42
C TRP A 258 -7.10 9.84 2.04
N GLU A 259 -8.31 10.36 1.84
CA GLU A 259 -8.56 11.80 1.58
C GLU A 259 -7.98 12.65 2.72
N TYR A 260 -8.28 12.30 3.97
CA TYR A 260 -7.73 12.97 5.14
C TYR A 260 -6.18 12.93 5.17
N CYS A 261 -5.58 11.78 4.87
CA CYS A 261 -4.13 11.65 4.83
C CYS A 261 -3.51 12.52 3.72
N TYR A 262 -4.14 12.58 2.55
CA TYR A 262 -3.68 13.39 1.43
C TYR A 262 -3.77 14.89 1.76
N ASP A 263 -4.91 15.33 2.32
CA ASP A 263 -5.14 16.73 2.69
C ASP A 263 -4.23 17.21 3.84
N THR A 264 -3.90 16.29 4.76
CA THR A 264 -3.01 16.56 5.91
C THR A 264 -1.57 16.66 5.47
N ASN A 265 -1.07 15.69 4.70
CA ASN A 265 0.33 15.62 4.31
C ASN A 265 0.67 16.48 3.09
N ARG A 266 -0.32 16.78 2.24
CA ARG A 266 -0.18 17.56 1.00
C ARG A 266 1.06 17.15 0.20
N PRO A 267 1.19 15.85 -0.15
CA PRO A 267 2.40 15.36 -0.80
C PRO A 267 2.68 16.15 -2.08
N GLN A 268 3.91 16.60 -2.24
CA GLN A 268 4.36 17.31 -3.43
C GLN A 268 4.98 16.31 -4.42
N PRO A 269 4.90 16.58 -5.73
CA PRO A 269 5.68 15.83 -6.71
C PRO A 269 7.16 15.80 -6.30
N VAL A 270 7.78 14.63 -6.37
CA VAL A 270 9.20 14.48 -6.06
C VAL A 270 10.01 15.28 -7.07
N ASN A 271 10.82 16.22 -6.58
CA ASN A 271 11.75 16.94 -7.43
C ASN A 271 12.88 15.98 -7.85
N THR A 272 12.89 15.60 -9.12
CA THR A 272 13.82 14.60 -9.65
C THR A 272 14.33 15.01 -11.04
N PRO A 273 15.62 14.75 -11.35
CA PRO A 273 16.14 14.98 -12.70
C PRO A 273 15.62 13.97 -13.74
N TYR A 274 14.91 12.92 -13.32
CA TYR A 274 14.37 11.90 -14.21
C TYR A 274 13.12 12.41 -14.94
N THR A 275 13.29 12.83 -16.21
CA THR A 275 12.17 13.19 -17.09
C THR A 275 11.56 11.95 -17.74
N VAL A 276 10.29 12.05 -18.15
CA VAL A 276 9.60 10.97 -18.87
C VAL A 276 10.38 10.58 -20.13
N ASP A 277 10.87 11.55 -20.89
CA ASP A 277 11.64 11.30 -22.13
C ASP A 277 12.95 10.57 -21.84
N ARG A 278 13.69 11.00 -20.82
CA ARG A 278 14.95 10.35 -20.43
C ARG A 278 14.71 8.92 -19.95
N MET A 279 13.64 8.70 -19.19
CA MET A 279 13.31 7.36 -18.72
C MET A 279 12.87 6.45 -19.86
N LYS A 280 12.05 6.93 -20.80
CA LYS A 280 11.67 6.16 -21.99
C LYS A 280 12.87 5.84 -22.87
N ASP A 281 13.77 6.79 -23.10
CA ASP A 281 15.01 6.60 -23.85
C ASP A 281 15.85 5.46 -23.25
N VAL A 282 16.17 5.54 -21.96
CA VAL A 282 16.96 4.51 -21.28
C VAL A 282 16.24 3.16 -21.24
N LEU A 283 14.96 3.14 -20.85
CA LEU A 283 14.20 1.90 -20.71
C LEU A 283 13.91 1.22 -22.05
N SER A 284 13.81 1.97 -23.15
CA SER A 284 13.62 1.41 -24.49
C SER A 284 14.78 0.51 -24.95
N ASN A 285 15.96 0.64 -24.35
CA ASN A 285 17.09 -0.27 -24.63
C ASN A 285 16.76 -1.72 -24.26
N PHE A 286 15.82 -1.94 -23.35
CA PHE A 286 15.29 -3.27 -23.07
C PHE A 286 14.85 -3.98 -24.36
N PHE A 287 14.14 -3.30 -25.26
CA PHE A 287 13.64 -3.91 -26.50
C PHE A 287 14.77 -4.26 -27.48
N VAL A 288 15.92 -3.59 -27.42
CA VAL A 288 17.08 -3.93 -28.25
C VAL A 288 17.78 -5.15 -27.69
N GLU A 289 18.18 -5.10 -26.42
CA GLU A 289 19.02 -6.13 -25.79
C GLU A 289 18.28 -7.45 -25.56
N SER A 290 16.96 -7.39 -25.38
CA SER A 290 16.16 -8.56 -25.07
C SER A 290 15.52 -9.21 -26.30
N TYR A 291 15.70 -8.66 -27.51
CA TYR A 291 15.05 -9.22 -28.69
C TYR A 291 15.57 -10.63 -29.03
N VAL A 292 14.65 -11.59 -29.11
CA VAL A 292 14.92 -12.98 -29.48
C VAL A 292 14.25 -13.29 -30.82
N ASN A 293 15.07 -13.60 -31.81
CA ASN A 293 14.67 -13.94 -33.18
C ASN A 293 15.13 -15.34 -33.62
N THR A 294 15.54 -16.18 -32.66
CA THR A 294 16.07 -17.53 -32.92
C THR A 294 15.02 -18.64 -32.73
N THR A 295 13.76 -18.27 -32.51
CA THR A 295 12.64 -19.19 -32.25
C THR A 295 11.48 -18.90 -33.20
N PRO A 296 10.52 -19.84 -33.39
CA PRO A 296 9.41 -19.64 -34.32
C PRO A 296 8.52 -18.41 -34.04
N THR A 297 8.34 -18.03 -32.77
CA THR A 297 7.69 -16.77 -32.41
C THR A 297 8.73 -15.86 -31.83
N HIS A 298 8.91 -14.67 -32.40
CA HIS A 298 9.85 -13.70 -31.84
C HIS A 298 9.24 -13.02 -30.60
N TYR A 299 10.10 -12.57 -29.70
CA TYR A 299 9.68 -11.88 -28.48
C TYR A 299 10.81 -11.06 -27.86
N TYR A 300 10.49 -10.30 -26.82
CA TYR A 300 11.45 -9.67 -25.92
C TYR A 300 11.60 -10.52 -24.66
N SER A 301 12.82 -11.01 -24.41
CA SER A 301 13.16 -11.87 -23.28
C SER A 301 13.11 -11.10 -21.95
N GLY A 302 12.11 -11.42 -21.12
CA GLY A 302 12.01 -10.90 -19.75
C GLY A 302 11.60 -11.95 -18.70
N VAL A 303 11.12 -13.11 -19.13
CA VAL A 303 10.67 -14.18 -18.25
C VAL A 303 11.86 -15.04 -17.85
N GLU A 304 11.95 -15.41 -16.58
CA GLU A 304 13.05 -16.22 -16.02
C GLU A 304 14.46 -15.61 -16.17
N LEU A 305 14.55 -14.32 -16.48
CA LEU A 305 15.82 -13.61 -16.63
C LEU A 305 16.58 -13.57 -15.30
N LYS A 306 17.85 -13.95 -15.34
CA LYS A 306 18.76 -13.82 -14.20
C LYS A 306 19.42 -12.45 -14.22
N THR A 307 19.19 -11.64 -13.19
CA THR A 307 19.79 -10.30 -13.07
C THR A 307 21.32 -10.33 -13.10
N ALA A 308 21.94 -11.45 -12.69
CA ALA A 308 23.39 -11.61 -12.69
C ALA A 308 24.01 -11.69 -14.09
N THR A 309 23.29 -12.23 -15.08
CA THR A 309 23.84 -12.43 -16.44
C THR A 309 23.10 -11.64 -17.50
N CYS A 310 21.84 -11.27 -17.24
CA CYS A 310 20.93 -10.67 -18.22
C CYS A 310 20.81 -11.48 -19.53
N ALA A 311 21.12 -12.78 -19.49
CA ALA A 311 21.05 -13.63 -20.65
C ALA A 311 19.60 -13.82 -21.10
N SER A 312 19.36 -13.74 -22.41
CA SER A 312 18.06 -14.05 -22.98
C SER A 312 17.64 -15.48 -22.68
N THR A 313 16.37 -15.67 -22.34
CA THR A 313 15.76 -16.97 -22.09
C THR A 313 14.97 -17.43 -23.29
N ASP A 314 14.61 -18.71 -23.33
CA ASP A 314 13.79 -19.34 -24.38
C ASP A 314 12.28 -19.24 -24.12
N VAL A 315 11.87 -18.28 -23.26
CA VAL A 315 10.50 -18.21 -22.74
C VAL A 315 9.75 -17.01 -23.31
N ALA A 316 8.80 -17.28 -24.22
CA ALA A 316 7.82 -16.30 -24.67
C ALA A 316 6.58 -16.36 -23.78
N GLU A 317 6.14 -15.23 -23.24
CA GLU A 317 4.89 -15.13 -22.46
C GLU A 317 4.02 -13.96 -22.91
N VAL A 318 2.75 -14.27 -23.21
CA VAL A 318 1.69 -13.25 -23.26
C VAL A 318 1.18 -12.98 -21.85
N GLY A 319 1.09 -11.71 -21.51
CA GLY A 319 0.58 -11.23 -20.23
C GLY A 319 1.68 -10.96 -19.19
N PHE A 320 1.28 -10.88 -17.92
CA PHE A 320 2.03 -10.42 -16.74
C PHE A 320 3.54 -10.16 -16.86
N VAL A 321 4.36 -11.21 -17.05
CA VAL A 321 5.83 -11.07 -16.96
C VAL A 321 6.43 -10.75 -18.33
N GLY A 322 6.18 -11.59 -19.33
CA GLY A 322 6.81 -11.44 -20.65
C GLY A 322 6.21 -10.31 -21.49
N ARG A 323 4.88 -10.13 -21.39
CA ARG A 323 4.12 -9.09 -22.10
C ARG A 323 4.46 -8.99 -23.58
N THR A 324 4.76 -10.11 -24.25
CA THR A 324 5.35 -10.14 -25.60
C THR A 324 4.66 -9.16 -26.58
N LEU A 325 3.34 -9.23 -26.69
CA LEU A 325 2.56 -8.41 -27.62
C LEU A 325 2.45 -6.94 -27.19
N LEU A 326 2.33 -6.66 -25.88
CA LEU A 326 2.25 -5.28 -25.38
C LEU A 326 3.61 -4.58 -25.49
N ASN A 327 4.70 -5.31 -25.24
CA ASN A 327 6.04 -4.79 -25.42
C ASN A 327 6.35 -4.54 -26.91
N ALA A 328 5.89 -5.41 -27.82
CA ALA A 328 5.97 -5.16 -29.26
C ALA A 328 5.22 -3.88 -29.65
N PHE A 329 4.01 -3.66 -29.13
CA PHE A 329 3.28 -2.42 -29.35
C PHE A 329 4.04 -1.19 -28.83
N ASN A 330 4.54 -1.23 -27.58
CA ASN A 330 5.29 -0.14 -26.99
C ASN A 330 6.59 0.17 -27.79
N ALA A 331 7.29 -0.86 -28.26
CA ALA A 331 8.48 -0.72 -29.09
C ALA A 331 8.16 -0.11 -30.45
N LEU A 332 7.04 -0.51 -31.07
CA LEU A 332 6.59 0.04 -32.35
C LEU A 332 6.23 1.53 -32.22
N GLU A 333 5.41 1.89 -31.23
CA GLU A 333 4.97 3.27 -31.01
C GLU A 333 6.17 4.16 -30.69
N TYR A 334 6.95 3.80 -29.69
CA TYR A 334 8.13 4.58 -29.28
C TYR A 334 9.18 4.64 -30.38
N GLY A 335 9.44 3.51 -31.06
CA GLY A 335 10.39 3.44 -32.16
C GLY A 335 9.99 4.34 -33.33
N SER A 336 8.69 4.40 -33.66
CA SER A 336 8.19 5.29 -34.69
C SER A 336 8.33 6.77 -34.28
N GLN A 337 7.96 7.11 -33.04
CA GLN A 337 8.04 8.48 -32.51
C GLN A 337 9.48 9.00 -32.47
N GLN A 338 10.45 8.14 -32.15
CA GLN A 338 11.86 8.51 -31.99
C GLN A 338 12.74 8.19 -33.21
N ASN A 339 12.15 7.77 -34.33
CA ASN A 339 12.86 7.35 -35.54
C ASN A 339 13.93 6.26 -35.26
N ARG A 340 13.57 5.25 -34.47
CA ARG A 340 14.41 4.08 -34.14
C ARG A 340 13.96 2.85 -34.94
N PRO A 341 14.46 2.66 -36.17
CA PRO A 341 14.00 1.60 -37.06
C PRO A 341 14.22 0.19 -36.49
N GLU A 342 15.24 -0.02 -35.64
CA GLU A 342 15.50 -1.30 -34.98
C GLU A 342 14.35 -1.74 -34.06
N LEU A 343 13.70 -0.79 -33.38
CA LEU A 343 12.54 -1.07 -32.53
C LEU A 343 11.31 -1.39 -33.37
N VAL A 344 11.08 -0.61 -34.43
CA VAL A 344 9.97 -0.82 -35.37
C VAL A 344 10.10 -2.18 -36.06
N ASN A 345 11.30 -2.56 -36.51
CA ASN A 345 11.55 -3.81 -37.20
C ASN A 345 11.37 -5.03 -36.29
N SER A 346 11.92 -4.98 -35.06
CA SER A 346 11.74 -6.06 -34.09
C SER A 346 10.28 -6.22 -33.68
N ALA A 347 9.57 -5.11 -33.43
CA ALA A 347 8.15 -5.13 -33.07
C ALA A 347 7.28 -5.76 -34.17
N ASN A 348 7.44 -5.32 -35.43
CA ASN A 348 6.68 -5.90 -36.55
C ASN A 348 7.00 -7.39 -36.72
N SER A 349 8.27 -7.77 -36.58
CA SER A 349 8.68 -9.17 -36.64
C SER A 349 8.04 -10.03 -35.54
N ILE A 350 7.85 -9.49 -34.34
CA ILE A 350 7.08 -10.15 -33.28
C ILE A 350 5.63 -10.32 -33.71
N PHE A 351 4.95 -9.28 -34.18
CA PHE A 351 3.56 -9.42 -34.63
C PHE A 351 3.40 -10.44 -35.76
N ASP A 352 4.28 -10.43 -36.77
CA ASP A 352 4.20 -11.32 -37.92
C ASP A 352 4.40 -12.80 -37.53
N THR A 353 5.43 -13.07 -36.73
CA THR A 353 5.75 -14.44 -36.28
C THR A 353 4.73 -14.95 -35.26
N TYR A 354 4.23 -14.07 -34.38
CA TYR A 354 3.17 -14.42 -33.44
C TYR A 354 1.86 -14.73 -34.17
N LEU A 355 1.52 -13.98 -35.22
CA LEU A 355 0.32 -14.25 -36.03
C LEU A 355 0.31 -15.67 -36.60
N THR A 356 1.49 -16.19 -36.93
CA THR A 356 1.70 -17.50 -37.53
C THR A 356 1.77 -18.62 -36.48
N ASN A 357 2.50 -18.42 -35.39
CA ASN A 357 2.92 -19.49 -34.48
C ASN A 357 2.34 -19.37 -33.06
N GLY A 358 1.68 -18.25 -32.75
CA GLY A 358 1.31 -17.85 -31.39
C GLY A 358 -0.07 -18.28 -30.91
N PHE A 359 -0.80 -19.09 -31.68
CA PHE A 359 -2.14 -19.54 -31.30
C PHE A 359 -2.20 -21.03 -31.02
N SER A 360 -3.14 -21.40 -30.15
CA SER A 360 -3.56 -22.78 -29.91
C SER A 360 -4.52 -23.26 -31.01
N PRO A 361 -4.83 -24.57 -31.08
CA PRO A 361 -5.84 -25.10 -31.99
C PRO A 361 -7.21 -24.45 -31.87
N ALA A 362 -7.69 -24.16 -30.65
CA ALA A 362 -8.97 -23.47 -30.44
C ALA A 362 -8.91 -21.95 -30.69
N GLY A 363 -7.73 -21.42 -31.00
CA GLY A 363 -7.52 -20.02 -31.37
C GLY A 363 -7.20 -19.08 -30.21
N PHE A 364 -6.93 -19.60 -29.01
CA PHE A 364 -6.40 -18.81 -27.90
C PHE A 364 -4.92 -18.47 -28.12
N PHE A 365 -4.41 -17.48 -27.39
CA PHE A 365 -2.97 -17.22 -27.35
C PHE A 365 -2.24 -18.36 -26.65
N ASN A 366 -1.09 -18.76 -27.19
CA ASN A 366 -0.13 -19.59 -26.46
C ASN A 366 0.48 -18.74 -25.33
N GLU A 367 0.05 -18.98 -24.09
CA GLU A 367 0.35 -18.08 -22.96
C GLU A 367 1.80 -18.07 -22.56
N VAL A 368 2.40 -19.26 -22.41
CA VAL A 368 3.79 -19.44 -22.03
C VAL A 368 4.34 -20.55 -22.90
N VAL A 369 5.43 -20.28 -23.61
CA VAL A 369 6.11 -21.22 -24.49
C VAL A 369 7.58 -21.28 -24.08
N HIS A 370 8.07 -22.47 -23.75
CA HIS A 370 9.49 -22.75 -23.53
C HIS A 370 10.04 -23.50 -24.74
N TYR A 371 10.82 -22.81 -25.57
CA TYR A 371 11.29 -23.36 -26.84
C TYR A 371 12.36 -24.45 -26.69
N ASN A 372 13.22 -24.39 -25.67
CA ASN A 372 14.27 -25.39 -25.46
C ASN A 372 13.74 -26.69 -24.83
N ARG A 373 12.56 -26.66 -24.22
CA ARG A 373 11.95 -27.82 -23.54
C ARG A 373 10.70 -28.35 -24.24
N ASP A 374 10.36 -27.77 -25.39
CA ASP A 374 9.15 -28.08 -26.17
C ASP A 374 7.88 -28.12 -25.28
N PHE A 375 7.68 -27.05 -24.50
CA PHE A 375 6.57 -26.96 -23.57
C PHE A 375 5.72 -25.72 -23.85
N LYS A 376 4.39 -25.91 -23.84
CA LYS A 376 3.38 -24.85 -23.87
C LYS A 376 2.45 -25.04 -22.69
N GLU A 377 2.18 -23.97 -21.94
CA GLU A 377 1.25 -24.01 -20.80
C GLU A 377 -0.15 -24.45 -21.26
N PRO A 378 -0.65 -25.62 -20.81
CA PRO A 378 -1.98 -26.09 -21.21
C PRO A 378 -3.11 -25.42 -20.41
N ASN A 379 -2.84 -24.88 -19.22
CA ASN A 379 -3.84 -24.22 -18.38
C ASN A 379 -3.80 -22.70 -18.58
N LEU A 380 -4.58 -22.26 -19.55
CA LEU A 380 -4.77 -20.87 -19.90
C LEU A 380 -5.46 -20.10 -18.76
N SER A 381 -5.30 -18.79 -18.74
CA SER A 381 -5.92 -17.86 -17.79
C SER A 381 -6.59 -16.71 -18.51
N ILE A 382 -7.79 -16.36 -18.04
CA ILE A 382 -8.52 -15.22 -18.60
C ILE A 382 -7.70 -13.93 -18.51
N ARG A 383 -6.86 -13.79 -17.47
CA ARG A 383 -5.98 -12.63 -17.28
C ARG A 383 -4.93 -12.47 -18.37
N ARG A 384 -4.21 -13.53 -18.75
CA ARG A 384 -3.18 -13.44 -19.81
C ARG A 384 -3.82 -13.31 -21.18
N GLN A 385 -4.90 -14.04 -21.45
CA GLN A 385 -5.64 -13.92 -22.71
C GLN A 385 -6.19 -12.51 -22.91
N SER A 386 -6.84 -11.93 -21.90
CA SER A 386 -7.39 -10.57 -21.98
C SER A 386 -6.29 -9.50 -22.11
N GLU A 387 -5.13 -9.69 -21.47
CA GLU A 387 -3.97 -8.81 -21.66
C GLU A 387 -3.41 -8.87 -23.09
N GLY A 388 -3.37 -10.07 -23.69
CA GLY A 388 -3.04 -10.25 -25.11
C GLY A 388 -4.03 -9.55 -26.04
N VAL A 389 -5.34 -9.72 -25.80
CA VAL A 389 -6.42 -9.04 -26.53
C VAL A 389 -6.25 -7.52 -26.43
N TYR A 390 -6.02 -7.01 -25.22
CA TYR A 390 -5.76 -5.59 -24.97
C TYR A 390 -4.57 -5.08 -25.78
N ALA A 391 -3.45 -5.82 -25.81
CA ALA A 391 -2.26 -5.43 -26.57
C ALA A 391 -2.54 -5.35 -28.08
N ILE A 392 -3.23 -6.36 -28.64
CA ILE A 392 -3.59 -6.38 -30.07
C ILE A 392 -4.57 -5.27 -30.41
N LEU A 393 -5.54 -4.94 -29.54
CA LEU A 393 -6.45 -3.82 -29.76
C LEU A 393 -5.70 -2.47 -29.85
N ASN A 394 -4.72 -2.24 -28.97
CA ASN A 394 -3.88 -1.03 -29.04
C ASN A 394 -3.05 -0.99 -30.34
N TYR A 395 -2.45 -2.13 -30.71
CA TYR A 395 -1.72 -2.25 -31.98
C TYR A 395 -2.62 -1.96 -33.19
N LEU A 396 -3.80 -2.59 -33.28
CA LEU A 396 -4.72 -2.39 -34.39
C LEU A 396 -5.23 -0.95 -34.49
N ASP A 397 -5.52 -0.31 -33.35
CA ASP A 397 -5.92 1.09 -33.33
C ASP A 397 -4.78 2.00 -33.83
N TYR A 398 -3.56 1.82 -33.33
CA TYR A 398 -2.38 2.55 -33.78
C TYR A 398 -2.14 2.38 -35.29
N GLU A 399 -2.19 1.15 -35.79
CA GLU A 399 -2.00 0.85 -37.21
C GLU A 399 -3.08 1.50 -38.08
N LYS A 400 -4.34 1.46 -37.61
CA LYS A 400 -5.47 2.11 -38.28
C LYS A 400 -5.32 3.63 -38.33
N GLN A 401 -4.88 4.27 -37.25
CA GLN A 401 -4.58 5.71 -37.23
C GLN A 401 -3.50 6.07 -38.25
N HIS A 402 -2.57 5.15 -38.53
CA HIS A 402 -1.55 5.27 -39.57
C HIS A 402 -1.95 4.69 -40.94
N LYS A 403 -3.25 4.42 -41.15
CA LYS A 403 -3.84 3.95 -42.41
C LYS A 403 -3.31 2.58 -42.89
N ARG A 404 -2.77 1.77 -41.98
CA ARG A 404 -2.40 0.37 -42.21
C ARG A 404 -3.53 -0.56 -41.78
N LYS A 405 -3.63 -1.73 -42.40
CA LYS A 405 -4.72 -2.69 -42.18
C LYS A 405 -4.16 -4.07 -41.89
N HIS A 406 -4.74 -4.77 -40.93
CA HIS A 406 -4.32 -6.09 -40.48
C HIS A 406 -5.51 -7.06 -40.37
N PRO A 407 -6.13 -7.44 -41.51
CA PRO A 407 -7.37 -8.23 -41.52
C PRO A 407 -7.23 -9.60 -40.85
N GLU A 408 -6.06 -10.23 -40.93
CA GLU A 408 -5.83 -11.52 -40.25
C GLU A 408 -5.76 -11.37 -38.73
N TRP A 409 -5.14 -10.29 -38.22
CA TRP A 409 -5.18 -9.98 -36.79
C TRP A 409 -6.60 -9.69 -36.30
N GLU A 410 -7.37 -8.90 -37.05
CA GLU A 410 -8.78 -8.63 -36.74
C GLU A 410 -9.60 -9.93 -36.68
N LYS A 411 -9.38 -10.84 -37.62
CA LYS A 411 -10.02 -12.16 -37.65
C LYS A 411 -9.65 -13.02 -36.44
N ARG A 412 -8.36 -13.10 -36.09
CA ARG A 412 -7.89 -13.84 -34.89
C ARG A 412 -8.49 -13.27 -33.62
N LEU A 413 -8.50 -11.94 -33.50
CA LEU A 413 -9.05 -11.26 -32.34
C LEU A 413 -10.55 -11.53 -32.17
N LYS A 414 -11.31 -11.53 -33.28
CA LYS A 414 -12.73 -11.88 -33.24
C LYS A 414 -12.95 -13.31 -32.72
N VAL A 415 -12.16 -14.28 -33.18
CA VAL A 415 -12.23 -15.67 -32.69
C VAL A 415 -12.01 -15.74 -31.18
N ILE A 416 -11.01 -15.03 -30.66
CA ILE A 416 -10.74 -15.01 -29.21
C ILE A 416 -11.88 -14.37 -28.43
N LEU A 417 -12.44 -13.27 -28.92
CA LEU A 417 -13.56 -12.59 -28.27
C LEU A 417 -14.83 -13.47 -28.28
N ASP A 418 -15.11 -14.17 -29.39
CA ASP A 418 -16.19 -15.15 -29.46
C ASP A 418 -15.96 -16.31 -28.48
N SER A 419 -14.71 -16.76 -28.32
CA SER A 419 -14.33 -17.76 -27.32
C SER A 419 -14.48 -17.25 -25.87
N PHE A 420 -14.22 -15.96 -25.59
CA PHE A 420 -14.50 -15.39 -24.27
C PHE A 420 -15.99 -15.39 -23.95
N LEU A 421 -16.86 -15.08 -24.90
CA LEU A 421 -18.31 -15.18 -24.70
C LEU A 421 -18.74 -16.60 -24.34
N ARG A 422 -18.08 -17.62 -24.90
CA ARG A 422 -18.32 -19.03 -24.54
C ARG A 422 -17.79 -19.41 -23.15
N LEU A 423 -16.71 -18.77 -22.69
CA LEU A 423 -16.13 -19.00 -21.36
C LEU A 423 -16.86 -18.24 -20.25
N GLN A 424 -17.65 -17.23 -20.59
CA GLN A 424 -18.30 -16.37 -19.61
C GLN A 424 -19.38 -17.15 -18.85
N ASN A 425 -19.32 -17.08 -17.51
CA ASN A 425 -20.33 -17.65 -16.64
C ASN A 425 -21.65 -16.85 -16.73
N ALA A 426 -22.75 -17.47 -16.30
CA ALA A 426 -24.07 -16.84 -16.33
C ALA A 426 -24.16 -15.54 -15.48
N ASP A 427 -23.31 -15.39 -14.47
CA ASP A 427 -23.21 -14.19 -13.62
C ASP A 427 -22.31 -13.09 -14.23
N GLY A 428 -21.81 -13.30 -15.45
CA GLY A 428 -20.91 -12.39 -16.16
C GLY A 428 -19.44 -12.53 -15.78
N SER A 429 -19.10 -13.39 -14.81
CA SER A 429 -17.71 -13.66 -14.42
C SER A 429 -17.01 -14.58 -15.43
N PHE A 430 -15.68 -14.71 -15.29
CA PHE A 430 -14.88 -15.61 -16.10
C PHE A 430 -14.12 -16.61 -15.20
N PRO A 431 -13.86 -17.83 -15.68
CA PRO A 431 -13.00 -18.77 -14.96
C PRO A 431 -11.58 -18.21 -14.87
N ARG A 432 -10.96 -18.34 -13.69
CA ARG A 432 -9.56 -17.90 -13.49
C ARG A 432 -8.60 -18.66 -14.40
N LYS A 433 -8.87 -19.95 -14.62
CA LYS A 433 -8.09 -20.89 -15.42
C LYS A 433 -9.02 -21.76 -16.25
N PHE A 434 -8.60 -22.12 -17.46
CA PHE A 434 -9.32 -22.99 -18.39
C PHE A 434 -8.34 -23.66 -19.36
N LYS A 435 -8.78 -24.70 -20.05
CA LYS A 435 -8.02 -25.38 -21.11
C LYS A 435 -8.51 -24.98 -22.50
N ASP A 436 -7.73 -25.37 -23.52
CA ASP A 436 -8.03 -25.07 -24.93
C ASP A 436 -9.41 -25.57 -25.40
N ASP A 437 -9.91 -26.65 -24.77
CA ASP A 437 -11.22 -27.24 -25.02
C ASP A 437 -12.35 -26.64 -24.17
N PHE A 438 -12.10 -25.51 -23.51
CA PHE A 438 -13.02 -24.78 -22.64
C PHE A 438 -13.31 -25.45 -21.27
N SER A 439 -12.57 -26.50 -20.87
CA SER A 439 -12.70 -27.16 -19.55
C SER A 439 -11.91 -26.52 -18.40
#